data_AF-A0AAN4Q146-F1
#
_entry.id   AF-A0AAN4Q146-F1
#
_cell.length_a   1.000
_cell.length_b   1.000
_cell.length_c   1.000
_cell.angle_alpha   90.00
_cell.angle_beta   90.00
_cell.angle_gamma   90.00
#
_symmetry.space_group_name_H-M   'P 1'
#
loop_
_entity.id
_entity.type
_entity.pdbx_description
1 polymer ?
#
loop_
_entity_poly.entity_id
_entity_poly.type
_entity_poly.pdbx_seq_one_letter_code
_entity_poly.pdbx_strand_id
1 'polypeptide(L)'
;MNPSDSTSERFAADTDQAMKTNAETLPSPLRFEAGKGDEHTHTHGAIEAVLESAGFRHEEIRAIYFGNWLRDYSQLLDPKIVRATTMPKSFPDLLSRHALTRIVDVLAVKEFTDLMQIDRSRFVVTPERLGVYRPGEHIDNPKAINPKPASPKERDADFDDWVLPDDPALQVDHETSMKRYIQRSVDIMVAGLESAVNAGPQSTDGLRDMGAALHILEDFFAHSNFVELSLIKLGHNSVLPWTSKADCKHKLPLVTGTFGGSDIIASLAAPLGNILFSPDDKPFEAFKAGERYERDQILLIILGEHPDQSLLAGYEAFLEARDQWASLPFSEQVEKFYAFIGTPGRLLGNAFGIAMQSLAVWLGNSVDDLQTLLDEDPNTSGSTDPSHSQLAKDHAQHPLHVLAATLARKAVLQVGQAVLGQWHGKEGAEHPARVAARFFTHPMDCDWQDAIVGEWAEANPAQIERAALKSELDRYQSDLQSNAKQDLQRFSQDSSNFLNVFFESTSLADLWARVTGK
;
A
#
# COMPACT_ATOMS: atom_id res chain seq x y z
N MET A 1 77.23 18.29 2.04
CA MET A 1 76.49 18.25 0.76
C MET A 1 75.42 17.19 0.89
N ASN A 2 74.21 17.55 0.47
CA ASN A 2 72.93 16.83 0.45
C ASN A 2 72.16 16.77 1.78
N PRO A 3 70.98 17.43 1.88
CA PRO A 3 69.99 17.13 2.89
C PRO A 3 69.10 15.95 2.48
N SER A 4 68.66 15.27 3.51
CA SER A 4 67.63 14.23 3.58
C SER A 4 66.26 14.76 3.21
N ASP A 5 65.48 14.00 2.43
CA ASP A 5 64.03 14.14 2.43
C ASP A 5 63.37 12.76 2.48
N SER A 6 62.57 12.58 3.53
CA SER A 6 61.75 11.42 3.85
C SER A 6 60.56 11.34 2.90
N THR A 7 60.51 10.31 2.05
CA THR A 7 59.33 9.98 1.26
C THR A 7 59.13 8.46 1.22
N SER A 8 58.70 7.90 2.36
CA SER A 8 58.21 6.52 2.43
C SER A 8 56.92 6.35 3.25
N GLU A 9 56.20 7.44 3.55
CA GLU A 9 54.90 7.41 4.25
C GLU A 9 53.73 7.96 3.40
N ARG A 10 53.89 8.11 2.09
CA ARG A 10 52.83 8.64 1.20
C ARG A 10 52.25 7.67 0.17
N PHE A 11 52.60 6.39 0.21
CA PHE A 11 52.05 5.39 -0.73
C PHE A 11 51.10 4.38 -0.09
N ALA A 12 50.69 4.57 1.17
CA ALA A 12 49.70 3.73 1.85
C ALA A 12 48.41 4.48 2.25
N ALA A 13 48.28 5.77 1.92
CA ALA A 13 47.12 6.59 2.28
C ALA A 13 46.22 6.98 1.08
N ASP A 14 46.69 6.81 -0.16
CA ASP A 14 45.94 7.19 -1.38
C ASP A 14 45.15 6.04 -2.04
N THR A 15 45.30 4.79 -1.56
CA THR A 15 44.52 3.64 -2.03
C THR A 15 43.27 3.36 -1.18
N ASP A 16 43.13 4.00 -0.02
CA ASP A 16 41.97 3.81 0.89
C ASP A 16 40.93 4.95 0.78
N GLN A 17 41.24 6.00 0.01
CA GLN A 17 40.34 7.13 -0.28
C GLN A 17 39.70 7.10 -1.67
N ALA A 18 40.07 6.13 -2.52
CA ALA A 18 39.50 5.97 -3.87
C ALA A 18 38.41 4.87 -3.98
N MET A 19 38.08 4.17 -2.88
CA MET A 19 36.98 3.19 -2.81
C MET A 19 35.78 3.69 -1.95
N LYS A 20 35.56 5.01 -1.88
CA LYS A 20 34.44 5.63 -1.15
C LYS A 20 33.59 6.60 -1.99
N THR A 21 33.66 6.51 -3.31
CA THR A 21 32.80 7.26 -4.22
C THR A 21 32.21 6.30 -5.25
N ASN A 22 30.88 6.30 -5.36
CA ASN A 22 30.02 5.46 -6.20
C ASN A 22 29.60 4.09 -5.62
N ALA A 23 29.31 4.03 -4.32
CA ALA A 23 28.11 3.27 -3.97
C ALA A 23 26.94 4.13 -4.42
N GLU A 24 26.32 3.79 -5.56
CA GLU A 24 24.95 4.24 -5.82
C GLU A 24 24.18 4.03 -4.51
N THR A 25 23.53 5.08 -4.05
CA THR A 25 22.58 4.96 -2.95
C THR A 25 21.52 4.02 -3.50
N LEU A 26 21.56 2.76 -3.05
CA LEU A 26 20.55 1.78 -3.42
C LEU A 26 19.19 2.43 -3.19
N PRO A 27 18.26 2.38 -4.16
CA PRO A 27 16.96 3.00 -4.01
C PRO A 27 16.38 2.59 -2.66
N SER A 28 15.84 3.56 -1.91
CA SER A 28 15.04 3.22 -0.73
C SER A 28 13.97 2.24 -1.20
N PRO A 29 13.81 1.05 -0.58
CA PRO A 29 12.85 0.07 -1.05
C PRO A 29 11.45 0.66 -0.95
N LEU A 30 10.80 0.86 -2.10
CA LEU A 30 9.48 1.46 -2.18
C LEU A 30 8.41 0.36 -1.99
N ARG A 31 7.65 0.58 -0.92
CA ARG A 31 6.19 0.44 -0.69
C ARG A 31 5.43 -0.78 -1.22
N PHE A 32 4.41 -1.15 -0.44
CA PHE A 32 3.17 -1.73 -0.92
C PHE A 32 2.60 -0.77 -1.99
N GLU A 33 2.67 -1.13 -3.27
CA GLU A 33 2.90 -0.15 -4.34
C GLU A 33 1.61 0.44 -4.97
N ALA A 34 0.82 1.09 -4.12
CA ALA A 34 -0.11 2.15 -4.52
C ALA A 34 0.70 3.40 -4.94
N GLY A 35 1.27 3.41 -6.15
CA GLY A 35 1.97 4.58 -6.74
C GLY A 35 2.14 4.52 -8.26
N LYS A 36 2.77 5.55 -8.84
CA LYS A 36 2.95 5.72 -10.30
C LYS A 36 4.01 4.81 -10.94
N GLY A 37 4.91 4.23 -10.16
CA GLY A 37 6.02 3.39 -10.64
C GLY A 37 6.98 4.12 -11.59
N ASP A 38 8.01 3.40 -12.03
CA ASP A 38 9.00 3.76 -13.06
C ASP A 38 9.42 2.52 -13.87
N GLU A 39 10.36 2.67 -14.80
CA GLU A 39 10.82 1.58 -15.70
C GLU A 39 11.40 0.36 -14.96
N HIS A 40 11.64 0.45 -13.65
CA HIS A 40 12.19 -0.62 -12.81
C HIS A 40 11.26 -1.02 -11.65
N THR A 41 10.13 -0.32 -11.47
CA THR A 41 9.16 -0.53 -10.38
C THR A 41 7.77 -0.76 -10.97
N HIS A 42 7.40 -2.03 -11.12
CA HIS A 42 6.13 -2.43 -11.73
C HIS A 42 4.97 -2.39 -10.73
N THR A 43 4.70 -1.21 -10.17
CA THR A 43 3.47 -0.89 -9.40
C THR A 43 2.20 -1.31 -10.15
N HIS A 44 1.08 -1.47 -9.43
CA HIS A 44 -0.25 -1.57 -10.05
C HIS A 44 -0.51 -0.43 -11.05
N GLY A 45 -0.13 0.81 -10.72
CA GLY A 45 -0.24 1.96 -11.62
C GLY A 45 0.58 1.82 -12.91
N ALA A 46 1.78 1.22 -12.84
CA ALA A 46 2.62 0.94 -13.99
C ALA A 46 2.08 -0.23 -14.83
N ILE A 47 1.42 -1.21 -14.21
CA ILE A 47 0.74 -2.30 -14.92
C ILE A 47 -0.43 -1.73 -15.74
N GLU A 48 -1.26 -0.88 -15.14
CA GLU A 48 -2.41 -0.28 -15.79
C GLU A 48 -2.07 0.60 -16.99
N ALA A 49 -0.85 1.15 -17.08
CA ALA A 49 -0.38 1.86 -18.26
C ALA A 49 -0.48 1.00 -19.55
N VAL A 50 -0.50 -0.33 -19.44
CA VAL A 50 -0.72 -1.23 -20.58
C VAL A 50 -2.09 -1.03 -21.25
N LEU A 51 -3.08 -0.49 -20.52
CA LEU A 51 -4.42 -0.21 -21.04
C LEU A 51 -4.41 0.88 -22.12
N GLU A 52 -3.40 1.76 -22.15
CA GLU A 52 -3.22 2.71 -23.25
C GLU A 52 -3.04 1.96 -24.58
N SER A 53 -2.31 0.83 -24.56
CA SER A 53 -2.14 -0.03 -25.74
C SER A 53 -3.42 -0.77 -26.15
N ALA A 54 -4.40 -0.90 -25.24
CA ALA A 54 -5.73 -1.41 -25.58
C ALA A 54 -6.61 -0.34 -26.24
N GLY A 55 -6.33 0.95 -26.01
CA GLY A 55 -7.07 2.09 -26.54
C GLY A 55 -7.86 2.91 -25.51
N PHE A 56 -7.60 2.73 -24.20
CA PHE A 56 -8.17 3.59 -23.16
C PHE A 56 -7.52 4.97 -23.19
N ARG A 57 -8.30 6.01 -22.88
CA ARG A 57 -7.79 7.38 -22.72
C ARG A 57 -7.14 7.54 -21.36
N HIS A 58 -6.22 8.52 -21.23
CA HIS A 58 -5.46 8.74 -20.01
C HIS A 58 -6.36 8.94 -18.78
N GLU A 59 -7.43 9.72 -18.90
CA GLU A 59 -8.39 9.96 -17.82
C GLU A 59 -9.19 8.70 -17.44
N GLU A 60 -9.42 7.78 -18.39
CA GLU A 60 -10.06 6.49 -18.11
C GLU A 60 -9.12 5.59 -17.32
N ILE A 61 -7.84 5.52 -17.74
CA ILE A 61 -6.81 4.75 -17.04
C ILE A 61 -6.64 5.29 -15.62
N ARG A 62 -6.60 6.61 -15.42
CA ARG A 62 -6.51 7.21 -14.07
C ARG A 62 -7.74 6.88 -13.20
N ALA A 63 -8.93 6.82 -13.78
CA ALA A 63 -10.15 6.43 -13.05
C ALA A 63 -10.21 4.92 -12.75
N ILE A 64 -9.67 4.08 -13.62
CA ILE A 64 -9.44 2.65 -13.36
C ILE A 64 -8.45 2.50 -12.21
N TYR A 65 -7.33 3.22 -12.26
CA TYR A 65 -6.31 3.19 -11.22
C TYR A 65 -6.84 3.63 -9.87
N PHE A 66 -7.75 4.61 -9.84
CA PHE A 66 -8.45 4.99 -8.62
C PHE A 66 -9.19 3.81 -7.97
N GLY A 67 -9.83 2.94 -8.77
CA GLY A 67 -10.48 1.74 -8.26
C GLY A 67 -9.52 0.69 -7.69
N ASN A 68 -8.40 0.47 -8.38
CA ASN A 68 -7.32 -0.43 -7.96
C ASN A 68 -6.68 0.06 -6.65
N TRP A 69 -6.26 1.33 -6.63
CA TRP A 69 -5.72 2.02 -5.45
C TRP A 69 -6.67 1.97 -4.25
N LEU A 70 -7.99 2.07 -4.46
CA LEU A 70 -8.94 1.91 -3.36
C LEU A 70 -8.98 0.49 -2.80
N ARG A 71 -8.61 -0.56 -3.55
CA ARG A 71 -8.47 -1.91 -3.00
C ARG A 71 -7.25 -1.99 -2.10
N ASP A 72 -6.09 -1.51 -2.52
CA ASP A 72 -4.89 -1.42 -1.65
C ASP A 72 -5.24 -0.79 -0.29
N TYR A 73 -5.87 0.39 -0.31
CA TYR A 73 -6.21 1.11 0.91
C TYR A 73 -7.39 0.51 1.70
N SER A 74 -8.18 -0.38 1.10
CA SER A 74 -9.26 -1.08 1.82
C SER A 74 -8.71 -2.04 2.90
N GLN A 75 -7.47 -2.49 2.76
CA GLN A 75 -6.78 -3.32 3.75
C GLN A 75 -6.53 -2.58 5.08
N LEU A 76 -6.57 -1.23 5.09
CA LEU A 76 -6.59 -0.42 6.32
C LEU A 76 -7.87 -0.58 7.12
N LEU A 77 -8.91 -1.18 6.56
CA LEU A 77 -10.17 -1.39 7.24
C LEU A 77 -10.25 -2.84 7.65
N ASP A 78 -9.32 -3.29 8.50
CA ASP A 78 -9.24 -4.64 9.04
C ASP A 78 -9.95 -4.74 10.42
N PRO A 79 -10.62 -5.87 10.75
CA PRO A 79 -11.32 -6.03 12.03
C PRO A 79 -10.44 -5.83 13.29
N LYS A 80 -9.12 -6.00 13.17
CA LYS A 80 -8.15 -5.79 14.24
C LYS A 80 -8.01 -4.32 14.62
N ILE A 81 -8.23 -3.39 13.68
CA ILE A 81 -8.02 -1.94 13.86
C ILE A 81 -9.30 -1.11 13.78
N VAL A 82 -10.35 -1.62 13.14
CA VAL A 82 -11.62 -0.92 13.04
C VAL A 82 -12.36 -0.95 14.38
N ARG A 83 -12.72 0.23 14.88
CA ARG A 83 -13.58 0.43 16.05
C ARG A 83 -15.05 0.38 15.65
N ALA A 84 -15.84 -0.38 16.40
CA ALA A 84 -17.29 -0.36 16.25
C ALA A 84 -17.89 1.00 16.61
N THR A 85 -18.96 1.40 15.93
CA THR A 85 -19.66 2.67 16.21
C THR A 85 -20.25 2.74 17.62
N THR A 86 -20.56 1.58 18.21
CA THR A 86 -21.08 1.42 19.58
C THR A 86 -19.99 1.43 20.65
N MET A 87 -18.71 1.30 20.28
CA MET A 87 -17.60 1.29 21.23
C MET A 87 -17.14 2.71 21.56
N PRO A 88 -16.71 2.98 22.80
CA PRO A 88 -16.07 4.25 23.14
C PRO A 88 -14.80 4.43 22.30
N LYS A 89 -14.48 5.69 21.99
CA LYS A 89 -13.22 6.07 21.35
C LYS A 89 -12.04 5.46 22.11
N SER A 90 -11.09 4.89 21.39
CA SER A 90 -9.95 4.16 21.95
C SER A 90 -8.69 4.33 21.11
N PHE A 91 -8.52 5.48 20.47
CA PHE A 91 -7.28 5.81 19.76
C PHE A 91 -6.13 5.97 20.79
N PRO A 92 -4.90 5.44 20.54
CA PRO A 92 -4.39 4.90 19.27
C PRO A 92 -4.75 3.47 18.91
N ASP A 93 -5.40 2.69 19.78
CA ASP A 93 -5.60 1.26 19.55
C ASP A 93 -6.55 0.96 18.38
N LEU A 94 -7.65 1.73 18.25
CA LEU A 94 -8.65 1.53 17.21
C LEU A 94 -9.16 2.87 16.66
N LEU A 95 -9.48 2.88 15.37
CA LEU A 95 -10.07 4.02 14.65
C LEU A 95 -11.42 3.61 14.06
N SER A 96 -12.39 4.53 13.98
CA SER A 96 -13.63 4.25 13.25
C SER A 96 -13.38 4.06 11.75
N ARG A 97 -14.21 3.24 11.08
CA ARG A 97 -14.23 3.12 9.61
C ARG A 97 -14.30 4.49 8.95
N HIS A 98 -15.18 5.36 9.45
CA HIS A 98 -15.32 6.72 8.92
C HIS A 98 -14.03 7.55 9.02
N ALA A 99 -13.29 7.46 10.14
CA ALA A 99 -12.01 8.13 10.28
C ALA A 99 -10.96 7.60 9.30
N LEU A 100 -10.83 6.27 9.19
CA LEU A 100 -9.91 5.62 8.24
C LEU A 100 -10.24 6.01 6.80
N THR A 101 -11.52 5.94 6.39
CA THR A 101 -11.96 6.39 5.06
C THR A 101 -11.59 7.85 4.80
N ARG A 102 -11.75 8.74 5.79
CA ARG A 102 -11.38 10.15 5.62
C ARG A 102 -9.88 10.37 5.51
N ILE A 103 -9.05 9.58 6.19
CA ILE A 103 -7.59 9.60 5.99
C ILE A 103 -7.28 9.23 4.54
N VAL A 104 -7.90 8.16 4.03
CA VAL A 104 -7.75 7.72 2.64
C VAL A 104 -8.26 8.78 1.66
N ASP A 105 -9.36 9.48 1.93
CA ASP A 105 -9.83 10.60 1.09
C ASP A 105 -8.79 11.72 0.98
N VAL A 106 -8.15 12.11 2.10
CA VAL A 106 -7.09 13.12 2.09
C VAL A 106 -5.89 12.67 1.25
N LEU A 107 -5.51 11.39 1.35
CA LEU A 107 -4.45 10.82 0.52
C LEU A 107 -4.84 10.80 -0.96
N ALA A 108 -6.09 10.42 -1.27
CA ALA A 108 -6.61 10.37 -2.62
C ALA A 108 -6.64 11.76 -3.28
N VAL A 109 -6.93 12.83 -2.54
CA VAL A 109 -6.86 14.21 -3.08
C VAL A 109 -5.48 14.53 -3.65
N LYS A 110 -4.44 14.10 -2.95
CA LYS A 110 -3.05 14.34 -3.37
C LYS A 110 -2.66 13.44 -4.54
N GLU A 111 -3.05 12.18 -4.52
CA GLU A 111 -2.70 11.23 -5.59
C GLU A 111 -3.48 11.49 -6.88
N PHE A 112 -4.77 11.81 -6.78
CA PHE A 112 -5.71 11.97 -7.89
C PHE A 112 -6.16 13.43 -8.09
N THR A 113 -5.25 14.38 -7.85
CA THR A 113 -5.54 15.82 -8.03
C THR A 113 -6.09 16.12 -9.43
N ASP A 114 -5.59 15.43 -10.46
CA ASP A 114 -6.05 15.51 -11.84
C ASP A 114 -7.55 15.18 -11.99
N LEU A 115 -8.02 14.11 -11.36
CA LEU A 115 -9.43 13.70 -11.40
C LEU A 115 -10.30 14.58 -10.49
N MET A 116 -9.81 14.88 -9.29
CA MET A 116 -10.57 15.60 -8.27
C MET A 116 -10.77 17.09 -8.57
N GLN A 117 -9.86 17.71 -9.34
CA GLN A 117 -10.05 19.08 -9.83
C GLN A 117 -11.19 19.17 -10.85
N ILE A 118 -11.41 18.11 -11.64
CA ILE A 118 -12.45 18.08 -12.67
C ILE A 118 -13.81 17.81 -12.03
N ASP A 119 -13.91 16.76 -11.19
CA ASP A 119 -15.17 16.39 -10.55
C ASP A 119 -14.96 15.64 -9.23
N ARG A 120 -14.67 16.37 -8.15
CA ARG A 120 -14.50 15.81 -6.80
C ARG A 120 -15.67 14.90 -6.38
N SER A 121 -16.91 15.19 -6.79
CA SER A 121 -18.08 14.41 -6.33
C SER A 121 -18.03 12.95 -6.80
N ARG A 122 -17.42 12.72 -7.97
CA ARG A 122 -17.26 11.38 -8.56
C ARG A 122 -16.12 10.58 -7.93
N PHE A 123 -15.13 11.25 -7.33
CA PHE A 123 -13.90 10.63 -6.82
C PHE A 123 -13.69 10.78 -5.31
N VAL A 124 -14.60 11.43 -4.59
CA VAL A 124 -14.56 11.44 -3.13
C VAL A 124 -14.61 10.02 -2.59
N VAL A 125 -13.71 9.70 -1.68
CA VAL A 125 -13.63 8.39 -1.04
C VAL A 125 -14.69 8.35 0.07
N THR A 126 -15.66 7.45 -0.08
CA THR A 126 -16.72 7.22 0.90
C THR A 126 -16.60 5.81 1.50
N PRO A 127 -17.23 5.52 2.66
CA PRO A 127 -17.21 4.18 3.23
C PRO A 127 -17.71 3.11 2.25
N GLU A 128 -18.65 3.45 1.38
CA GLU A 128 -19.22 2.55 0.37
C GLU A 128 -18.25 2.30 -0.79
N ARG A 129 -17.51 3.33 -1.24
CA ARG A 129 -16.51 3.18 -2.32
C ARG A 129 -15.25 2.46 -1.85
N LEU A 130 -14.82 2.72 -0.62
CA LEU A 130 -13.63 2.11 -0.02
C LEU A 130 -13.93 0.71 0.54
N GLY A 131 -15.16 0.45 0.99
CA GLY A 131 -15.53 -0.83 1.57
C GLY A 131 -14.81 -1.11 2.88
N VAL A 132 -14.55 -2.39 3.15
CA VAL A 132 -13.72 -2.90 4.25
C VAL A 132 -12.77 -3.95 3.70
N TYR A 133 -11.75 -4.35 4.45
CA TYR A 133 -10.87 -5.44 4.05
C TYR A 133 -11.67 -6.74 3.85
N ARG A 134 -11.47 -7.39 2.71
CA ARG A 134 -12.07 -8.69 2.34
C ARG A 134 -11.01 -9.55 1.67
N PRO A 135 -10.64 -10.73 2.20
CA PRO A 135 -9.62 -11.59 1.59
C PRO A 135 -9.89 -11.90 0.11
N GLY A 136 -11.17 -12.05 -0.28
CA GLY A 136 -11.56 -12.30 -1.66
C GLY A 136 -11.21 -11.18 -2.63
N GLU A 137 -11.13 -9.93 -2.19
CA GLU A 137 -10.74 -8.78 -3.03
C GLU A 137 -9.23 -8.66 -3.22
N HIS A 138 -8.45 -9.47 -2.51
CA HIS A 138 -6.98 -9.40 -2.39
C HIS A 138 -6.30 -10.76 -2.67
N ILE A 139 -7.06 -11.73 -3.21
CA ILE A 139 -6.64 -13.14 -3.43
C ILE A 139 -6.03 -13.82 -2.19
N ASP A 140 -6.22 -13.25 -1.00
CA ASP A 140 -5.58 -13.70 0.23
C ASP A 140 -6.18 -15.02 0.73
N ASN A 141 -5.35 -15.81 1.39
CA ASN A 141 -5.81 -16.94 2.18
C ASN A 141 -6.59 -16.41 3.41
N PRO A 142 -7.91 -16.70 3.52
CA PRO A 142 -8.75 -16.13 4.57
C PRO A 142 -8.57 -16.81 5.93
N LYS A 143 -7.66 -17.79 6.04
CA LYS A 143 -7.45 -18.60 7.25
C LYS A 143 -7.11 -17.72 8.45
N ALA A 144 -7.96 -17.77 9.46
CA ALA A 144 -7.78 -17.05 10.71
C ALA A 144 -7.44 -18.02 11.85
N ILE A 145 -6.34 -17.75 12.56
CA ILE A 145 -5.92 -18.51 13.75
C ILE A 145 -6.16 -17.66 14.99
N ASN A 146 -7.01 -18.16 15.91
CA ASN A 146 -7.37 -17.48 17.15
C ASN A 146 -7.73 -15.99 16.97
N PRO A 147 -8.62 -15.65 16.02
CA PRO A 147 -8.83 -14.26 15.65
C PRO A 147 -9.44 -13.43 16.77
N LYS A 148 -9.10 -12.15 16.78
CA LYS A 148 -9.72 -11.12 17.64
C LYS A 148 -10.12 -9.93 16.75
N PRO A 149 -11.34 -9.38 16.92
CA PRO A 149 -12.42 -9.81 17.82
C PRO A 149 -13.02 -11.18 17.44
N ALA A 150 -13.87 -11.74 18.31
CA ALA A 150 -14.48 -13.06 18.09
C ALA A 150 -15.34 -13.10 16.81
N SER A 151 -16.03 -12.01 16.50
CA SER A 151 -16.72 -11.82 15.22
C SER A 151 -16.29 -10.49 14.58
N PRO A 152 -15.85 -10.48 13.31
CA PRO A 152 -15.55 -9.25 12.58
C PRO A 152 -16.73 -8.28 12.52
N LYS A 153 -17.94 -8.84 12.43
CA LYS A 153 -19.19 -8.09 12.36
C LYS A 153 -19.54 -7.33 13.63
N GLU A 154 -18.86 -7.61 14.75
CA GLU A 154 -18.92 -6.76 15.94
C GLU A 154 -18.28 -5.38 15.69
N ARG A 155 -17.35 -5.27 14.73
CA ARG A 155 -16.74 -4.00 14.31
C ARG A 155 -17.59 -3.28 13.27
N ASP A 156 -17.92 -3.97 12.20
CA ASP A 156 -18.67 -3.44 11.06
C ASP A 156 -19.40 -4.58 10.35
N ALA A 157 -20.68 -4.38 10.02
CA ALA A 157 -21.52 -5.41 9.42
C ALA A 157 -21.05 -5.83 8.01
N ASP A 158 -20.25 -5.00 7.34
CA ASP A 158 -19.71 -5.29 6.00
C ASP A 158 -18.57 -6.29 6.01
N PHE A 159 -18.00 -6.61 7.18
CA PHE A 159 -16.95 -7.61 7.28
C PHE A 159 -17.45 -9.03 6.98
N ASP A 160 -16.59 -9.80 6.32
CA ASP A 160 -16.77 -11.24 6.18
C ASP A 160 -16.60 -11.94 7.53
N ASP A 161 -17.25 -13.10 7.70
CA ASP A 161 -17.01 -13.95 8.86
C ASP A 161 -15.61 -14.58 8.77
N TRP A 162 -15.00 -14.86 9.92
CA TRP A 162 -13.70 -15.55 9.96
C TRP A 162 -13.77 -16.95 9.32
N VAL A 163 -12.81 -17.27 8.48
CA VAL A 163 -12.62 -18.63 7.96
C VAL A 163 -11.66 -19.37 8.88
N LEU A 164 -12.18 -20.33 9.64
CA LEU A 164 -11.42 -21.08 10.64
C LEU A 164 -10.68 -22.27 10.01
N PRO A 165 -9.62 -22.82 10.66
CA PRO A 165 -8.73 -23.82 10.04
C PRO A 165 -9.41 -25.08 9.46
N ASP A 166 -10.55 -25.49 10.00
CA ASP A 166 -11.29 -26.68 9.54
C ASP A 166 -12.30 -26.40 8.41
N ASP A 167 -12.38 -25.15 7.94
CA ASP A 167 -13.35 -24.75 6.92
C ASP A 167 -13.05 -25.41 5.55
N PRO A 168 -14.07 -26.00 4.87
CA PRO A 168 -13.89 -26.60 3.54
C PRO A 168 -13.32 -25.66 2.47
N ALA A 169 -13.48 -24.34 2.61
CA ALA A 169 -12.93 -23.35 1.68
C ALA A 169 -11.39 -23.33 1.70
N LEU A 170 -10.74 -23.75 2.79
CA LEU A 170 -9.29 -23.80 2.92
C LEU A 170 -8.67 -25.06 2.31
N GLN A 171 -9.50 -26.03 1.92
CA GLN A 171 -9.04 -27.28 1.32
C GLN A 171 -8.51 -27.04 -0.10
N VAL A 172 -7.53 -27.86 -0.47
CA VAL A 172 -7.09 -28.00 -1.86
C VAL A 172 -8.16 -28.79 -2.60
N ASP A 173 -8.66 -28.26 -3.71
CA ASP A 173 -9.52 -29.00 -4.60
C ASP A 173 -8.70 -30.00 -5.43
N HIS A 174 -9.14 -31.25 -5.46
CA HIS A 174 -8.40 -32.33 -6.12
C HIS A 174 -8.30 -32.12 -7.63
N GLU A 175 -9.38 -31.66 -8.28
CA GLU A 175 -9.47 -31.57 -9.74
C GLU A 175 -8.74 -30.35 -10.28
N THR A 176 -8.90 -29.20 -9.64
CA THR A 176 -8.22 -27.96 -10.07
C THR A 176 -6.79 -27.86 -9.53
N SER A 177 -6.46 -28.60 -8.46
CA SER A 177 -5.22 -28.42 -7.68
C SER A 177 -5.06 -26.99 -7.15
N MET A 178 -6.16 -26.32 -6.81
CA MET A 178 -6.16 -24.96 -6.28
C MET A 178 -6.83 -24.92 -4.91
N LYS A 179 -6.47 -23.96 -4.06
CA LYS A 179 -7.26 -23.66 -2.86
C LYS A 179 -8.67 -23.23 -3.24
N ARG A 180 -9.70 -23.80 -2.60
CA ARG A 180 -11.11 -23.55 -2.95
C ARG A 180 -11.54 -22.10 -2.79
N TYR A 181 -11.00 -21.39 -1.79
CA TYR A 181 -11.32 -19.98 -1.56
C TYR A 181 -10.95 -19.06 -2.73
N ILE A 182 -10.02 -19.44 -3.61
CA ILE A 182 -9.61 -18.63 -4.78
C ILE A 182 -10.80 -18.35 -5.69
N GLN A 183 -11.76 -19.28 -5.78
CA GLN A 183 -12.97 -19.08 -6.57
C GLN A 183 -13.76 -17.84 -6.13
N ARG A 184 -13.74 -17.51 -4.83
CA ARG A 184 -14.41 -16.31 -4.32
C ARG A 184 -13.82 -15.03 -4.91
N SER A 185 -12.51 -14.96 -5.07
CA SER A 185 -11.83 -13.84 -5.74
C SER A 185 -12.21 -13.74 -7.21
N VAL A 186 -12.28 -14.89 -7.89
CA VAL A 186 -12.76 -14.95 -9.28
C VAL A 186 -14.18 -14.42 -9.40
N ASP A 187 -15.09 -14.83 -8.51
CA ASP A 187 -16.48 -14.40 -8.54
C ASP A 187 -16.63 -12.88 -8.33
N ILE A 188 -15.84 -12.29 -7.42
CA ILE A 188 -15.81 -10.84 -7.19
C ILE A 188 -15.26 -10.09 -8.40
N MET A 189 -14.14 -10.55 -8.96
CA MET A 189 -13.55 -9.97 -10.17
C MET A 189 -14.53 -10.00 -11.34
N VAL A 190 -15.20 -11.14 -11.56
CA VAL A 190 -16.22 -11.31 -12.60
C VAL A 190 -17.35 -10.32 -12.41
N ALA A 191 -17.88 -10.18 -11.19
CA ALA A 191 -18.96 -9.24 -10.90
C ALA A 191 -18.53 -7.77 -11.14
N GLY A 192 -17.29 -7.39 -10.78
CA GLY A 192 -16.76 -6.06 -11.05
C GLY A 192 -16.63 -5.75 -12.54
N LEU A 193 -16.14 -6.72 -13.34
CA LEU A 193 -16.06 -6.57 -14.80
C LEU A 193 -17.45 -6.52 -15.46
N GLU A 194 -18.41 -7.31 -14.98
CA GLU A 194 -19.80 -7.24 -15.43
C GLU A 194 -20.43 -5.88 -15.11
N SER A 195 -20.20 -5.35 -13.90
CA SER A 195 -20.62 -4.00 -13.51
C SER A 195 -20.06 -2.94 -14.46
N ALA A 196 -18.74 -3.00 -14.73
CA ALA A 196 -18.07 -2.07 -15.64
C ALA A 196 -18.64 -2.11 -17.07
N VAL A 197 -18.85 -3.31 -17.62
CA VAL A 197 -19.44 -3.49 -18.96
C VAL A 197 -20.85 -2.90 -19.01
N ASN A 198 -21.70 -3.24 -18.04
CA ASN A 198 -23.09 -2.79 -17.99
C ASN A 198 -23.21 -1.26 -17.79
N ALA A 199 -22.30 -0.66 -17.02
CA ALA A 199 -22.29 0.78 -16.76
C ALA A 199 -21.81 1.60 -17.97
N GLY A 200 -20.99 1.00 -18.84
CA GLY A 200 -20.48 1.64 -20.05
C GLY A 200 -19.29 2.58 -19.83
N PRO A 201 -18.64 3.05 -20.91
CA PRO A 201 -17.34 3.73 -20.87
C PRO A 201 -17.36 5.11 -20.19
N GLN A 202 -18.53 5.72 -20.01
CA GLN A 202 -18.67 7.05 -19.42
C GLN A 202 -18.88 7.00 -17.89
N SER A 203 -19.12 5.81 -17.34
CA SER A 203 -19.36 5.63 -15.91
C SER A 203 -18.04 5.58 -15.13
N THR A 204 -17.86 6.52 -14.21
CA THR A 204 -16.69 6.50 -13.30
C THR A 204 -16.79 5.39 -12.28
N ASP A 205 -18.00 5.08 -11.82
CA ASP A 205 -18.18 3.94 -10.93
C ASP A 205 -17.92 2.62 -11.67
N GLY A 206 -18.26 2.54 -12.96
CA GLY A 206 -17.89 1.41 -13.82
C GLY A 206 -16.37 1.28 -14.03
N LEU A 207 -15.67 2.39 -14.27
CA LEU A 207 -14.20 2.40 -14.37
C LEU A 207 -13.54 2.02 -13.03
N ARG A 208 -14.09 2.50 -11.90
CA ARG A 208 -13.66 2.12 -10.55
C ARG A 208 -13.86 0.62 -10.30
N ASP A 209 -15.01 0.07 -10.66
CA ASP A 209 -15.30 -1.37 -10.52
C ASP A 209 -14.38 -2.21 -11.41
N MET A 210 -14.05 -1.73 -12.60
CA MET A 210 -13.04 -2.35 -13.46
C MET A 210 -11.67 -2.35 -12.78
N GLY A 211 -11.23 -1.22 -12.21
CA GLY A 211 -9.96 -1.14 -11.47
C GLY A 211 -9.90 -2.10 -10.29
N ALA A 212 -10.98 -2.17 -9.50
CA ALA A 212 -11.08 -3.11 -8.39
C ALA A 212 -11.03 -4.58 -8.84
N ALA A 213 -11.59 -4.90 -10.02
CA ALA A 213 -11.49 -6.24 -10.59
C ALA A 213 -10.10 -6.55 -11.15
N LEU A 214 -9.45 -5.57 -11.80
CA LEU A 214 -8.08 -5.72 -12.31
C LEU A 214 -7.07 -5.89 -11.18
N HIS A 215 -7.27 -5.22 -10.05
CA HIS A 215 -6.47 -5.44 -8.84
C HIS A 215 -6.39 -6.92 -8.44
N ILE A 216 -7.54 -7.63 -8.37
CA ILE A 216 -7.57 -9.07 -8.06
C ILE A 216 -6.76 -9.89 -9.08
N LEU A 217 -6.82 -9.52 -10.36
CA LEU A 217 -6.07 -10.18 -11.43
C LEU A 217 -4.57 -9.93 -11.32
N GLU A 218 -4.17 -8.72 -10.92
CA GLU A 218 -2.79 -8.32 -10.72
C GLU A 218 -2.19 -9.02 -9.49
N ASP A 219 -2.89 -8.98 -8.37
CA ASP A 219 -2.50 -9.66 -7.14
C ASP A 219 -2.38 -11.17 -7.32
N PHE A 220 -3.18 -11.78 -8.20
CA PHE A 220 -3.03 -13.20 -8.50
C PHE A 220 -1.61 -13.55 -8.96
N PHE A 221 -0.96 -12.70 -9.75
CA PHE A 221 0.43 -12.94 -10.16
C PHE A 221 1.46 -12.52 -9.10
N ALA A 222 1.12 -11.54 -8.25
CA ALA A 222 2.02 -11.01 -7.22
C ALA A 222 2.01 -11.83 -5.92
N HIS A 223 0.87 -12.42 -5.54
CA HIS A 223 0.60 -13.00 -4.22
C HIS A 223 0.10 -14.46 -4.27
N SER A 224 0.25 -15.12 -5.42
CA SER A 224 0.15 -16.58 -5.54
C SER A 224 1.50 -17.21 -5.91
N ASN A 225 1.58 -18.54 -5.86
CA ASN A 225 2.72 -19.29 -6.38
C ASN A 225 2.62 -19.61 -7.89
N PHE A 226 1.76 -18.92 -8.66
CA PHE A 226 1.55 -19.20 -10.09
C PHE A 226 2.86 -19.09 -10.91
N VAL A 227 3.70 -18.10 -10.60
CA VAL A 227 4.96 -17.85 -11.31
C VAL A 227 5.96 -18.98 -11.06
N GLU A 228 6.09 -19.40 -9.81
CA GLU A 228 6.94 -20.49 -9.35
C GLU A 228 6.52 -21.81 -9.99
N LEU A 229 5.22 -22.12 -9.95
CA LEU A 229 4.66 -23.32 -10.58
C LEU A 229 4.85 -23.32 -12.11
N SER A 230 4.78 -22.15 -12.75
CA SER A 230 5.06 -22.01 -14.19
C SER A 230 6.53 -22.28 -14.52
N LEU A 231 7.47 -21.81 -13.70
CA LEU A 231 8.90 -22.12 -13.85
C LEU A 231 9.18 -23.62 -13.63
N ILE A 232 8.58 -24.21 -12.60
CA ILE A 232 8.70 -25.65 -12.31
C ILE A 232 8.16 -26.49 -13.47
N LYS A 233 7.02 -26.10 -14.06
CA LYS A 233 6.46 -26.76 -15.26
C LYS A 233 7.46 -26.81 -16.41
N LEU A 234 8.26 -25.75 -16.61
CA LEU A 234 9.28 -25.67 -17.65
C LEU A 234 10.61 -26.36 -17.28
N GLY A 235 10.67 -27.03 -16.12
CA GLY A 235 11.81 -27.84 -15.69
C GLY A 235 12.74 -27.18 -14.68
N HIS A 236 12.46 -25.95 -14.24
CA HIS A 236 13.22 -25.25 -13.19
C HIS A 236 12.82 -25.75 -11.78
N ASN A 237 13.00 -27.05 -11.54
CA ASN A 237 12.56 -27.75 -10.33
C ASN A 237 13.26 -27.31 -9.02
N SER A 238 14.27 -26.45 -9.09
CA SER A 238 14.96 -25.88 -7.93
C SER A 238 14.23 -24.66 -7.33
N VAL A 239 13.36 -24.00 -8.11
CA VAL A 239 12.55 -22.87 -7.63
C VAL A 239 11.67 -23.32 -6.47
N LEU A 240 11.60 -22.53 -5.41
CA LEU A 240 10.79 -22.85 -4.24
C LEU A 240 9.29 -22.69 -4.56
N PRO A 241 8.46 -23.72 -4.39
CA PRO A 241 7.05 -23.67 -4.76
C PRO A 241 6.15 -22.93 -3.75
N TRP A 242 6.68 -22.63 -2.54
CA TRP A 242 5.94 -22.00 -1.45
C TRP A 242 4.66 -22.73 -1.03
N THR A 243 4.64 -24.03 -1.29
CA THR A 243 3.61 -24.97 -0.85
C THR A 243 4.23 -26.35 -0.69
N SER A 244 3.71 -27.13 0.24
CA SER A 244 3.96 -28.56 0.31
C SER A 244 3.11 -29.34 -0.70
N LYS A 245 3.50 -30.60 -0.91
CA LYS A 245 2.72 -31.54 -1.71
C LYS A 245 1.38 -31.84 -1.03
N ALA A 246 0.32 -31.90 -1.82
CA ALA A 246 -1.04 -32.27 -1.41
C ALA A 246 -1.57 -33.43 -2.26
N ASP A 247 -2.63 -34.07 -1.79
CA ASP A 247 -3.37 -35.09 -2.54
C ASP A 247 -4.30 -34.41 -3.57
N CYS A 248 -3.72 -34.03 -4.71
CA CYS A 248 -4.42 -33.39 -5.83
C CYS A 248 -3.79 -33.78 -7.17
N LYS A 249 -4.49 -33.51 -8.27
CA LYS A 249 -4.08 -33.83 -9.64
C LYS A 249 -2.63 -33.48 -9.96
N HIS A 250 -2.15 -32.30 -9.54
CA HIS A 250 -0.80 -31.80 -9.86
C HIS A 250 0.22 -31.86 -8.71
N LYS A 251 -0.13 -32.48 -7.57
CA LYS A 251 0.68 -32.61 -6.33
C LYS A 251 1.09 -31.31 -5.66
N LEU A 252 1.55 -30.29 -6.36
CA LEU A 252 1.84 -28.96 -5.83
C LEU A 252 0.63 -28.07 -6.13
N PRO A 253 -0.16 -27.68 -5.12
CA PRO A 253 -1.34 -26.87 -5.37
C PRO A 253 -0.98 -25.41 -5.65
N LEU A 254 -1.86 -24.72 -6.39
CA LEU A 254 -1.85 -23.27 -6.45
C LEU A 254 -2.43 -22.70 -5.16
N VAL A 255 -1.61 -21.89 -4.49
CA VAL A 255 -1.91 -21.31 -3.17
C VAL A 255 -1.61 -19.82 -3.19
N THR A 256 -2.14 -19.12 -2.19
CA THR A 256 -1.96 -17.68 -2.00
C THR A 256 -1.63 -17.40 -0.54
N GLY A 257 -1.09 -16.23 -0.27
CA GLY A 257 -0.58 -15.90 1.06
C GLY A 257 -1.66 -15.48 2.05
N THR A 258 -1.45 -15.76 3.33
CA THR A 258 -2.30 -15.23 4.42
C THR A 258 -1.87 -13.81 4.77
N PHE A 259 -2.82 -12.86 4.75
CA PHE A 259 -2.56 -11.45 5.06
C PHE A 259 -2.40 -11.17 6.56
N GLY A 260 -1.45 -10.29 6.88
CA GLY A 260 -1.11 -9.93 8.25
C GLY A 260 -1.95 -8.80 8.85
N GLY A 261 -2.55 -7.92 8.04
CA GLY A 261 -3.18 -6.67 8.51
C GLY A 261 -2.18 -5.54 8.76
N SER A 262 -1.07 -5.85 9.41
CA SER A 262 -0.16 -4.84 9.93
C SER A 262 0.82 -4.25 8.91
N ASP A 263 1.02 -4.92 7.78
CA ASP A 263 1.84 -4.47 6.65
C ASP A 263 1.41 -3.10 6.11
N ILE A 264 0.10 -2.86 6.00
CA ILE A 264 -0.46 -1.67 5.36
C ILE A 264 -0.47 -0.48 6.30
N ILE A 265 -0.62 -0.71 7.60
CA ILE A 265 -0.57 0.39 8.56
C ILE A 265 0.85 0.96 8.62
N ALA A 266 1.88 0.10 8.59
CA ALA A 266 3.26 0.56 8.56
C ALA A 266 3.57 1.41 7.32
N SER A 267 2.99 1.07 6.16
CA SER A 267 3.20 1.81 4.91
C SER A 267 2.61 3.24 4.93
N LEU A 268 1.70 3.55 5.87
CA LEU A 268 1.17 4.90 6.08
C LEU A 268 2.16 5.87 6.73
N ALA A 269 3.23 5.37 7.37
CA ALA A 269 4.18 6.22 8.08
C ALA A 269 4.78 7.30 7.16
N ALA A 270 5.21 6.92 5.95
CA ALA A 270 5.81 7.85 5.02
C ALA A 270 4.80 8.85 4.40
N PRO A 271 3.63 8.44 3.86
CA PRO A 271 2.61 9.37 3.38
C PRO A 271 2.11 10.35 4.45
N LEU A 272 1.84 9.87 5.68
CA LEU A 272 1.41 10.72 6.78
C LEU A 272 2.53 11.64 7.25
N GLY A 273 3.76 11.15 7.35
CA GLY A 273 4.94 11.96 7.66
C GLY A 273 5.12 13.10 6.66
N ASN A 274 4.96 12.82 5.36
CA ASN A 274 5.02 13.85 4.32
C ASN A 274 3.91 14.91 4.45
N ILE A 275 2.70 14.56 4.88
CA ILE A 275 1.63 15.55 5.10
C ILE A 275 1.88 16.37 6.37
N LEU A 276 2.33 15.70 7.43
CA LEU A 276 2.44 16.28 8.76
C LEU A 276 3.72 17.10 8.93
N PHE A 277 4.81 16.73 8.25
CA PHE A 277 6.15 17.27 8.48
C PHE A 277 6.88 17.78 7.23
N SER A 278 6.42 17.51 6.00
CA SER A 278 7.23 17.85 4.82
C SER A 278 7.56 19.36 4.80
N PRO A 279 8.85 19.71 4.67
CA PRO A 279 9.30 21.09 4.58
C PRO A 279 9.15 21.66 3.16
N ASP A 280 8.72 20.85 2.17
CA ASP A 280 8.67 21.23 0.76
C ASP A 280 7.99 22.59 0.57
N ASP A 281 8.85 23.54 0.22
CA ASP A 281 8.65 24.96 0.11
C ASP A 281 7.56 25.31 -0.91
N LYS A 282 6.32 25.45 -0.44
CA LYS A 282 5.48 26.51 -1.02
C LYS A 282 5.89 27.82 -0.35
N PRO A 283 6.12 28.92 -1.10
CA PRO A 283 6.21 30.23 -0.47
C PRO A 283 4.99 30.40 0.44
N PHE A 284 5.15 31.02 1.61
CA PHE A 284 4.05 31.22 2.57
C PHE A 284 2.80 31.71 1.82
N GLU A 285 1.82 30.82 1.65
CA GLU A 285 0.51 31.18 1.15
C GLU A 285 -0.28 31.66 2.36
N ALA A 286 -0.77 32.89 2.30
CA ALA A 286 -1.63 33.40 3.36
C ALA A 286 -2.84 32.46 3.52
N PHE A 287 -3.11 32.06 4.77
CA PHE A 287 -4.26 31.23 5.07
C PHE A 287 -5.53 31.86 4.51
N LYS A 288 -6.39 31.07 3.89
CA LYS A 288 -7.72 31.52 3.50
C LYS A 288 -8.73 31.12 4.58
N ALA A 289 -9.56 32.08 4.98
CA ALA A 289 -10.59 31.85 5.97
C ALA A 289 -11.53 30.73 5.51
N GLY A 290 -11.71 29.72 6.37
CA GLY A 290 -12.56 28.56 6.14
C GLY A 290 -11.91 27.44 5.32
N GLU A 291 -10.72 27.66 4.75
CA GLU A 291 -9.98 26.61 4.05
C GLU A 291 -9.33 25.65 5.07
N ARG A 292 -9.31 24.36 4.74
CA ARG A 292 -8.73 23.29 5.57
C ARG A 292 -7.71 22.53 4.74
N TYR A 293 -6.44 22.69 5.07
CA TYR A 293 -5.34 22.04 4.37
C TYR A 293 -5.24 20.58 4.81
N GLU A 294 -4.49 19.76 4.07
CA GLU A 294 -4.36 18.32 4.30
C GLU A 294 -3.94 18.01 5.74
N ARG A 295 -2.98 18.78 6.27
CA ARG A 295 -2.56 18.67 7.68
C ARG A 295 -3.70 18.93 8.66
N ASP A 296 -4.50 19.98 8.44
CA ASP A 296 -5.64 20.28 9.30
C ASP A 296 -6.67 19.15 9.27
N GLN A 297 -6.92 18.60 8.08
CA GLN A 297 -7.89 17.53 7.89
C GLN A 297 -7.44 16.26 8.63
N ILE A 298 -6.18 15.84 8.49
CA ILE A 298 -5.62 14.69 9.23
C ILE A 298 -5.71 14.92 10.74
N LEU A 299 -5.31 16.09 11.25
CA LEU A 299 -5.37 16.39 12.68
C LEU A 299 -6.80 16.39 13.22
N LEU A 300 -7.76 16.97 12.49
CA LEU A 300 -9.17 16.93 12.86
C LEU A 300 -9.71 15.50 12.90
N ILE A 301 -9.31 14.64 11.96
CA ILE A 301 -9.73 13.23 11.96
C ILE A 301 -9.16 12.50 13.18
N ILE A 302 -7.85 12.62 13.42
CA ILE A 302 -7.14 11.91 14.49
C ILE A 302 -7.58 12.39 15.87
N LEU A 303 -7.64 13.71 16.11
CA LEU A 303 -8.17 14.26 17.35
C LEU A 303 -9.65 13.92 17.53
N GLY A 304 -10.38 13.79 16.42
CA GLY A 304 -11.74 13.29 16.40
C GLY A 304 -11.88 11.87 16.93
N GLU A 305 -10.86 11.02 16.83
CA GLU A 305 -10.89 9.65 17.37
C GLU A 305 -10.27 9.54 18.77
N HIS A 306 -9.67 10.62 19.29
CA HIS A 306 -9.08 10.63 20.62
C HIS A 306 -10.15 10.62 21.74
N PRO A 307 -9.99 9.83 22.83
CA PRO A 307 -10.98 9.79 23.92
C PRO A 307 -11.19 11.14 24.62
N ASP A 308 -10.10 11.90 24.82
CA ASP A 308 -10.16 13.26 25.34
C ASP A 308 -10.59 14.24 24.24
N GLN A 309 -11.88 14.60 24.25
CA GLN A 309 -12.48 15.53 23.29
C GLN A 309 -12.06 16.99 23.49
N SER A 310 -11.41 17.33 24.62
CA SER A 310 -10.90 18.69 24.83
C SER A 310 -9.77 19.05 23.86
N LEU A 311 -9.02 18.05 23.37
CA LEU A 311 -7.96 18.23 22.38
C LEU A 311 -8.51 18.63 21.02
N LEU A 312 -9.57 17.95 20.56
CA LEU A 312 -10.29 18.32 19.34
C LEU A 312 -10.85 19.74 19.46
N ALA A 313 -11.57 20.02 20.55
CA ALA A 313 -12.17 21.34 20.77
C ALA A 313 -11.11 22.46 20.79
N GLY A 314 -9.95 22.19 21.40
CA GLY A 314 -8.81 23.12 21.38
C GLY A 314 -8.26 23.36 19.97
N TYR A 315 -8.19 22.33 19.14
CA TYR A 315 -7.76 22.44 17.75
C TYR A 315 -8.80 23.14 16.85
N GLU A 316 -10.09 22.88 17.04
CA GLU A 316 -11.16 23.59 16.34
C GLU A 316 -11.19 25.08 16.68
N ALA A 317 -11.04 25.43 17.96
CA ALA A 317 -10.97 26.82 18.41
C ALA A 317 -9.77 27.56 17.79
N PHE A 318 -8.66 26.85 17.57
CA PHE A 318 -7.54 27.41 16.81
C PHE A 318 -7.87 27.66 15.35
N LEU A 319 -8.48 26.69 14.67
CA LEU A 319 -8.83 26.84 13.26
C LEU A 319 -9.82 27.99 13.08
N GLU A 320 -10.78 28.16 13.99
CA GLU A 320 -11.70 29.30 14.00
C GLU A 320 -10.95 30.63 14.21
N ALA A 321 -10.01 30.68 15.16
CA ALA A 321 -9.19 31.87 15.36
C ALA A 321 -8.31 32.18 14.12
N ARG A 322 -7.72 31.16 13.51
CA ARG A 322 -6.94 31.26 12.27
C ARG A 322 -7.80 31.81 11.13
N ASP A 323 -9.05 31.36 11.00
CA ASP A 323 -9.99 31.86 9.98
C ASP A 323 -10.32 33.35 10.19
N GLN A 324 -10.48 33.77 11.44
CA GLN A 324 -10.67 35.19 11.76
C GLN A 324 -9.44 36.01 11.37
N TRP A 325 -8.22 35.53 11.66
CA TRP A 325 -7.00 36.24 11.30
C TRP A 325 -6.80 36.31 9.79
N ALA A 326 -7.12 35.26 9.05
CA ALA A 326 -7.04 35.24 7.59
C ALA A 326 -7.83 36.38 6.91
N SER A 327 -8.85 36.93 7.60
CA SER A 327 -9.63 38.07 7.12
C SER A 327 -9.02 39.46 7.39
N LEU A 328 -7.92 39.53 8.16
CA LEU A 328 -7.24 40.77 8.55
C LEU A 328 -6.12 41.17 7.56
N PRO A 329 -5.66 42.43 7.56
CA PRO A 329 -4.44 42.81 6.85
C PRO A 329 -3.22 42.01 7.34
N PHE A 330 -2.30 41.66 6.44
CA PHE A 330 -1.15 40.77 6.72
C PHE A 330 -0.38 41.11 8.01
N SER A 331 -0.14 42.40 8.27
CA SER A 331 0.55 42.87 9.48
C SER A 331 -0.20 42.50 10.77
N GLU A 332 -1.53 42.57 10.76
CA GLU A 332 -2.37 42.22 11.91
C GLU A 332 -2.54 40.69 12.04
N GLN A 333 -2.49 39.94 10.93
CA GLN A 333 -2.48 38.47 10.97
C GLN A 333 -1.28 37.96 11.77
N VAL A 334 -0.10 38.52 11.50
CA VAL A 334 1.14 38.18 12.19
C VAL A 334 1.03 38.50 13.67
N GLU A 335 0.58 39.70 14.04
CA GLU A 335 0.43 40.11 15.45
C GLU A 335 -0.57 39.23 16.23
N LYS A 336 -1.70 38.87 15.61
CA LYS A 336 -2.70 37.99 16.22
C LYS A 336 -2.21 36.56 16.39
N PHE A 337 -1.49 36.04 15.40
CA PHE A 337 -0.83 34.74 15.49
C PHE A 337 0.18 34.71 16.66
N TYR A 338 0.94 35.79 16.87
CA TYR A 338 1.87 35.93 17.99
C TYR A 338 1.20 35.96 19.36
N ALA A 339 0.18 36.80 19.51
CA ALA A 339 -0.58 36.88 20.77
C ALA A 339 -1.20 35.54 21.15
N PHE A 340 -1.54 34.73 20.14
CA PHE A 340 -2.15 33.43 20.32
C PHE A 340 -1.15 32.33 20.69
N ILE A 341 0.08 32.34 20.16
CA ILE A 341 1.14 31.38 20.55
C ILE A 341 1.48 31.51 22.06
N GLY A 342 1.40 32.73 22.61
CA GLY A 342 1.83 32.99 24.00
C GLY A 342 0.97 32.41 25.13
N THR A 343 -0.32 32.12 24.94
CA THR A 343 -1.17 31.59 26.04
C THR A 343 -2.14 30.47 25.57
N PRO A 344 -2.95 30.65 24.51
CA PRO A 344 -3.68 29.55 23.86
C PRO A 344 -2.80 28.50 23.17
N GLY A 345 -1.61 28.89 22.69
CA GLY A 345 -0.69 28.03 21.91
C GLY A 345 -0.22 26.77 22.64
N ARG A 346 -0.21 26.77 23.98
CA ARG A 346 0.12 25.56 24.77
C ARG A 346 -0.94 24.46 24.62
N LEU A 347 -2.22 24.82 24.55
CA LEU A 347 -3.30 23.84 24.35
C LEU A 347 -3.22 23.21 22.96
N LEU A 348 -2.88 24.00 21.95
CA LEU A 348 -2.66 23.51 20.60
C LEU A 348 -1.47 22.60 20.46
N GLY A 349 -0.33 23.03 21.00
CA GLY A 349 0.85 22.21 20.97
C GLY A 349 0.58 20.90 21.69
N ASN A 350 -0.13 20.91 22.82
CA ASN A 350 -0.54 19.68 23.50
C ASN A 350 -1.41 18.79 22.59
N ALA A 351 -2.43 19.36 21.93
CA ALA A 351 -3.28 18.60 21.01
C ALA A 351 -2.48 18.01 19.84
N PHE A 352 -1.63 18.80 19.19
CA PHE A 352 -0.77 18.34 18.10
C PHE A 352 0.22 17.29 18.57
N GLY A 353 0.95 17.53 19.67
CA GLY A 353 1.90 16.57 20.24
C GLY A 353 1.27 15.25 20.63
N ILE A 354 0.09 15.26 21.26
CA ILE A 354 -0.66 14.05 21.60
C ILE A 354 -1.12 13.31 20.34
N ALA A 355 -1.63 14.02 19.33
CA ALA A 355 -2.03 13.41 18.06
C ALA A 355 -0.86 12.70 17.38
N MET A 356 0.30 13.36 17.33
CA MET A 356 1.51 12.81 16.71
C MET A 356 2.09 11.63 17.49
N GLN A 357 2.16 11.73 18.81
CA GLN A 357 2.60 10.62 19.66
C GLN A 357 1.68 9.40 19.51
N SER A 358 0.37 9.63 19.49
CA SER A 358 -0.62 8.55 19.33
C SER A 358 -0.53 7.90 17.95
N LEU A 359 -0.34 8.69 16.87
CA LEU A 359 -0.06 8.16 15.54
C LEU A 359 1.21 7.31 15.50
N ALA A 360 2.29 7.77 16.13
CA ALA A 360 3.54 7.01 16.19
C ALA A 360 3.35 5.67 16.93
N VAL A 361 2.57 5.65 18.01
CA VAL A 361 2.22 4.41 18.73
C VAL A 361 1.38 3.48 17.85
N TRP A 362 0.37 4.01 17.15
CA TRP A 362 -0.48 3.21 16.26
C TRP A 362 0.32 2.55 15.11
N LEU A 363 1.19 3.33 14.46
CA LEU A 363 2.11 2.82 13.43
C LEU A 363 3.10 1.80 14.03
N GLY A 364 3.61 2.05 15.24
CA GLY A 364 4.55 1.17 15.92
C GLY A 364 3.99 -0.19 16.29
N ASN A 365 2.80 -0.23 16.89
CA ASN A 365 2.13 -1.49 17.24
C ASN A 365 1.93 -2.37 16.00
N SER A 366 1.70 -1.77 14.84
CA SER A 366 1.53 -2.49 13.58
C SER A 366 2.83 -3.17 13.10
N VAL A 367 3.96 -2.48 13.23
CA VAL A 367 5.26 -3.06 12.86
C VAL A 367 5.67 -4.22 13.80
N ASP A 368 5.25 -4.18 15.06
CA ASP A 368 5.49 -5.27 16.01
C ASP A 368 4.65 -6.52 15.67
N ASP A 369 3.39 -6.34 15.29
CA ASP A 369 2.52 -7.45 14.88
C ASP A 369 3.02 -8.13 13.60
N LEU A 370 3.57 -7.37 12.63
CA LEU A 370 4.17 -7.91 11.41
C LEU A 370 5.29 -8.94 11.69
N GLN A 371 6.04 -8.77 12.79
CA GLN A 371 7.14 -9.68 13.14
C GLN A 371 6.65 -11.06 13.60
N THR A 372 5.40 -11.19 14.02
CA THR A 372 4.86 -12.42 14.64
C THR A 372 4.24 -13.43 13.67
N LEU A 373 4.11 -13.09 12.38
CA LEU A 373 3.42 -13.90 11.35
C LEU A 373 4.33 -14.85 10.55
N LEU A 374 5.62 -14.95 10.88
CA LEU A 374 6.64 -15.58 10.02
C LEU A 374 7.04 -17.03 10.36
N ASP A 375 6.30 -17.73 11.23
CA ASP A 375 6.86 -18.92 11.88
C ASP A 375 6.76 -20.23 11.08
N GLU A 376 6.03 -20.29 9.96
CA GLU A 376 5.88 -21.52 9.17
C GLU A 376 6.42 -21.39 7.74
N ASP A 377 7.31 -22.30 7.33
CA ASP A 377 7.85 -22.42 5.97
C ASP A 377 7.18 -23.59 5.21
N PRO A 378 6.25 -23.31 4.26
CA PRO A 378 5.56 -24.35 3.51
C PRO A 378 6.45 -25.25 2.68
N ASN A 379 7.70 -24.85 2.39
CA ASN A 379 8.64 -25.70 1.66
C ASN A 379 9.14 -26.88 2.51
N THR A 380 9.04 -26.79 3.84
CA THR A 380 9.56 -27.80 4.77
C THR A 380 8.56 -28.28 5.81
N SER A 381 7.50 -27.52 6.11
CA SER A 381 6.59 -27.83 7.22
C SER A 381 5.50 -28.85 6.90
N GLY A 382 5.20 -29.09 5.62
CA GLY A 382 4.01 -29.84 5.19
C GLY A 382 2.77 -28.97 4.94
N SER A 383 2.86 -27.66 5.21
CA SER A 383 1.76 -26.71 5.01
C SER A 383 1.54 -26.34 3.55
N THR A 384 0.30 -25.97 3.23
CA THR A 384 -0.11 -25.38 1.95
C THR A 384 -0.57 -23.93 2.12
N ASP A 385 -0.24 -23.32 3.26
CA ASP A 385 -0.67 -21.97 3.65
C ASP A 385 0.57 -21.07 3.86
N PRO A 386 1.18 -20.54 2.78
CA PRO A 386 2.20 -19.52 2.93
C PRO A 386 1.65 -18.24 3.56
N SER A 387 2.55 -17.42 4.10
CA SER A 387 2.22 -16.03 4.45
C SER A 387 2.24 -15.14 3.20
N HIS A 388 1.53 -14.00 3.25
CA HIS A 388 1.52 -13.01 2.18
C HIS A 388 2.95 -12.59 1.79
N SER A 389 3.77 -12.22 2.79
CA SER A 389 5.17 -11.82 2.59
C SER A 389 6.09 -12.90 1.99
N GLN A 390 5.78 -14.20 2.12
CA GLN A 390 6.54 -15.27 1.47
C GLN A 390 6.29 -15.34 -0.03
N LEU A 391 5.09 -14.94 -0.48
CA LEU A 391 4.70 -14.96 -1.88
C LEU A 391 4.82 -13.61 -2.57
N ALA A 392 4.91 -12.51 -1.82
CA ALA A 392 4.90 -11.15 -2.32
C ALA A 392 6.03 -10.86 -3.34
N LYS A 393 5.62 -10.65 -4.59
CA LYS A 393 6.49 -10.30 -5.74
C LYS A 393 6.31 -8.85 -6.20
N ASP A 394 5.60 -8.04 -5.44
CA ASP A 394 5.27 -6.65 -5.71
C ASP A 394 6.45 -5.70 -5.53
N HIS A 395 7.44 -6.01 -4.68
CA HIS A 395 8.65 -5.19 -4.60
C HIS A 395 9.72 -5.54 -5.64
N ALA A 396 10.33 -4.51 -6.22
CA ALA A 396 11.33 -4.60 -7.28
C ALA A 396 12.57 -5.47 -6.98
N GLN A 397 12.86 -5.73 -5.71
CA GLN A 397 14.01 -6.55 -5.31
C GLN A 397 13.75 -8.06 -5.38
N HIS A 398 12.48 -8.48 -5.41
CA HIS A 398 12.10 -9.88 -5.51
C HIS A 398 12.56 -10.45 -6.87
N PRO A 399 13.23 -11.63 -6.91
CA PRO A 399 13.82 -12.15 -8.15
C PRO A 399 12.78 -12.42 -9.26
N LEU A 400 11.53 -12.69 -8.88
CA LEU A 400 10.43 -12.97 -9.80
C LEU A 400 9.52 -11.75 -10.08
N HIS A 401 9.84 -10.56 -9.55
CA HIS A 401 9.01 -9.35 -9.69
C HIS A 401 8.69 -9.02 -11.16
N VAL A 402 9.72 -8.92 -11.99
CA VAL A 402 9.58 -8.57 -13.41
C VAL A 402 8.75 -9.60 -14.18
N LEU A 403 8.91 -10.89 -13.86
CA LEU A 403 8.13 -11.96 -14.50
C LEU A 403 6.65 -11.87 -14.09
N ALA A 404 6.37 -11.71 -12.80
CA ALA A 404 5.01 -11.55 -12.29
C ALA A 404 4.31 -10.36 -12.95
N ALA A 405 4.96 -9.19 -12.97
CA ALA A 405 4.46 -7.99 -13.63
C ALA A 405 4.24 -8.18 -15.14
N THR A 406 5.12 -8.91 -15.82
CA THR A 406 4.97 -9.20 -17.26
C THR A 406 3.73 -10.04 -17.54
N LEU A 407 3.46 -11.05 -16.70
CA LEU A 407 2.26 -11.88 -16.81
C LEU A 407 0.99 -11.08 -16.48
N ALA A 408 1.02 -10.27 -15.43
CA ALA A 408 -0.09 -9.38 -15.06
C ALA A 408 -0.42 -8.39 -16.18
N ARG A 409 0.58 -7.70 -16.74
CA ARG A 409 0.39 -6.77 -17.88
C ARG A 409 -0.25 -7.43 -19.08
N LYS A 410 0.12 -8.66 -19.41
CA LYS A 410 -0.51 -9.42 -20.49
C LYS A 410 -1.99 -9.70 -20.16
N ALA A 411 -2.28 -10.12 -18.94
CA ALA A 411 -3.64 -10.44 -18.52
C ALA A 411 -4.53 -9.19 -18.53
N VAL A 412 -4.07 -8.10 -17.91
CA VAL A 412 -4.73 -6.79 -17.88
C VAL A 412 -4.98 -6.26 -19.29
N LEU A 413 -3.99 -6.35 -20.20
CA LEU A 413 -4.16 -5.95 -21.60
C LEU A 413 -5.28 -6.74 -22.29
N GLN A 414 -5.32 -8.06 -22.12
CA GLN A 414 -6.35 -8.90 -22.74
C GLN A 414 -7.75 -8.62 -22.19
N VAL A 415 -7.86 -8.44 -20.87
CA VAL A 415 -9.14 -8.07 -20.23
C VAL A 415 -9.59 -6.68 -20.68
N GLY A 416 -8.68 -5.69 -20.70
CA GLY A 416 -8.97 -4.35 -21.18
C GLY A 416 -9.43 -4.31 -22.64
N GLN A 417 -8.78 -5.08 -23.52
CA GLN A 417 -9.22 -5.23 -24.91
C GLN A 417 -10.62 -5.85 -25.03
N ALA A 418 -10.95 -6.81 -24.16
CA ALA A 418 -12.29 -7.40 -24.11
C ALA A 418 -13.35 -6.41 -23.62
N VAL A 419 -13.05 -5.61 -22.58
CA VAL A 419 -13.93 -4.54 -22.09
C VAL A 419 -14.22 -3.52 -23.19
N LEU A 420 -13.19 -2.97 -23.85
CA LEU A 420 -13.36 -2.03 -24.97
C LEU A 420 -14.13 -2.67 -26.13
N GLY A 421 -13.87 -3.95 -26.42
CA GLY A 421 -14.60 -4.72 -27.41
C GLY A 421 -16.10 -4.75 -27.13
N GLN A 422 -16.50 -4.98 -25.88
CA GLN A 422 -17.91 -4.95 -25.46
C GLN A 422 -18.49 -3.53 -25.58
N TRP A 423 -17.82 -2.52 -25.03
CA TRP A 423 -18.31 -1.13 -25.06
C TRP A 423 -18.48 -0.56 -26.48
N HIS A 424 -17.62 -0.98 -27.42
CA HIS A 424 -17.70 -0.54 -28.81
C HIS A 424 -18.51 -1.46 -29.72
N GLY A 425 -19.13 -2.53 -29.18
CA GLY A 425 -19.91 -3.48 -29.96
C GLY A 425 -19.11 -4.20 -31.05
N LYS A 426 -17.83 -4.48 -30.78
CA LYS A 426 -16.95 -5.20 -31.71
C LYS A 426 -17.50 -6.61 -31.94
N GLU A 427 -17.76 -6.96 -33.19
CA GLU A 427 -18.26 -8.28 -33.57
C GLU A 427 -17.31 -9.38 -33.09
N GLY A 428 -17.85 -10.39 -32.41
CA GLY A 428 -17.07 -11.50 -31.86
C GLY A 428 -16.25 -11.17 -30.61
N ALA A 429 -16.41 -10.00 -29.99
CA ALA A 429 -15.75 -9.70 -28.72
C ALA A 429 -16.19 -10.69 -27.62
N GLU A 430 -15.21 -11.36 -27.00
CA GLU A 430 -15.47 -12.21 -25.84
C GLU A 430 -15.86 -11.35 -24.62
N HIS A 431 -16.65 -11.91 -23.71
CA HIS A 431 -17.03 -11.22 -22.49
C HIS A 431 -15.81 -11.12 -21.55
N PRO A 432 -15.43 -9.92 -21.04
CA PRO A 432 -14.21 -9.73 -20.26
C PRO A 432 -14.17 -10.59 -19.00
N ALA A 433 -15.31 -10.83 -18.35
CA ALA A 433 -15.37 -11.75 -17.21
C ALA A 433 -14.90 -13.18 -17.54
N ARG A 434 -15.20 -13.69 -18.74
CA ARG A 434 -14.73 -15.01 -19.18
C ARG A 434 -13.24 -15.00 -19.51
N VAL A 435 -12.76 -13.92 -20.13
CA VAL A 435 -11.34 -13.72 -20.43
C VAL A 435 -10.54 -13.70 -19.12
N ALA A 436 -10.97 -12.91 -18.14
CA ALA A 436 -10.32 -12.75 -16.86
C ALA A 436 -10.30 -14.07 -16.05
N ALA A 437 -11.44 -14.75 -15.94
CA ALA A 437 -11.54 -16.00 -15.18
C ALA A 437 -10.61 -17.11 -15.69
N ARG A 438 -10.26 -17.12 -16.99
CA ARG A 438 -9.33 -18.11 -17.55
C ARG A 438 -7.91 -18.01 -17.01
N PHE A 439 -7.49 -16.85 -16.52
CA PHE A 439 -6.16 -16.68 -15.90
C PHE A 439 -6.06 -17.41 -14.55
N PHE A 440 -7.18 -17.63 -13.86
CA PHE A 440 -7.25 -18.35 -12.58
C PHE A 440 -7.30 -19.87 -12.81
N THR A 441 -6.29 -20.39 -13.49
CA THR A 441 -6.12 -21.81 -13.78
C THR A 441 -4.75 -22.26 -13.29
N HIS A 442 -4.63 -23.47 -12.77
CA HIS A 442 -3.34 -24.03 -12.38
C HIS A 442 -2.37 -24.07 -13.60
N PRO A 443 -1.09 -23.65 -13.48
CA PRO A 443 -0.15 -23.57 -14.62
C PRO A 443 0.02 -24.86 -15.42
N MET A 444 -0.15 -26.03 -14.79
CA MET A 444 -0.10 -27.34 -15.45
C MET A 444 -1.31 -27.64 -16.34
N ASP A 445 -2.39 -26.86 -16.24
CA ASP A 445 -3.64 -27.00 -17.00
C ASP A 445 -3.84 -25.89 -18.06
N CYS A 446 -2.86 -25.00 -18.23
CA CYS A 446 -2.87 -23.97 -19.28
C CYS A 446 -1.47 -23.75 -19.87
N ASP A 447 -1.37 -23.17 -21.06
CA ASP A 447 -0.11 -22.98 -21.80
C ASP A 447 0.16 -21.53 -22.25
N TRP A 448 -0.77 -20.61 -21.99
CA TRP A 448 -0.70 -19.22 -22.46
C TRP A 448 0.54 -18.47 -21.98
N GLN A 449 1.08 -18.86 -20.83
CA GLN A 449 2.24 -18.27 -20.16
C GLN A 449 3.57 -18.91 -20.56
N ASP A 450 3.56 -20.14 -21.12
CA ASP A 450 4.75 -20.97 -21.26
C ASP A 450 5.86 -20.30 -22.07
N ALA A 451 5.51 -19.66 -23.19
CA ALA A 451 6.48 -18.95 -24.03
C ALA A 451 7.12 -17.76 -23.29
N ILE A 452 6.32 -16.98 -22.55
CA ILE A 452 6.78 -15.79 -21.82
C ILE A 452 7.71 -16.20 -20.67
N VAL A 453 7.30 -17.21 -19.92
CA VAL A 453 8.10 -17.74 -18.81
C VAL A 453 9.39 -18.36 -19.32
N GLY A 454 9.35 -19.10 -20.44
CA GLY A 454 10.52 -19.69 -21.08
C GLY A 454 11.53 -18.64 -21.56
N GLU A 455 11.07 -17.65 -22.34
CA GLU A 455 11.91 -16.55 -22.84
C GLU A 455 12.51 -15.74 -21.68
N TRP A 456 11.73 -15.44 -20.64
CA TRP A 456 12.24 -14.74 -19.46
C TRP A 456 13.26 -15.59 -18.71
N ALA A 457 13.01 -16.89 -18.52
CA ALA A 457 13.89 -17.79 -17.81
C ALA A 457 15.25 -17.94 -18.51
N GLU A 458 15.26 -18.07 -19.85
CA GLU A 458 16.48 -18.11 -20.65
C GLU A 458 17.30 -16.83 -20.52
N ALA A 459 16.63 -15.67 -20.44
CA ALA A 459 17.29 -14.37 -20.28
C ALA A 459 17.76 -14.08 -18.84
N ASN A 460 17.20 -14.77 -17.83
CA ASN A 460 17.39 -14.43 -16.40
C ASN A 460 17.84 -15.63 -15.53
N PRO A 461 18.88 -16.40 -15.89
CA PRO A 461 19.31 -17.58 -15.13
C PRO A 461 19.68 -17.25 -13.68
N ALA A 462 20.29 -16.10 -13.44
CA ALA A 462 20.63 -15.64 -12.08
C ALA A 462 19.38 -15.45 -11.21
N GLN A 463 18.27 -14.94 -11.77
CA GLN A 463 17.03 -14.75 -10.99
C GLN A 463 16.39 -16.09 -10.61
N ILE A 464 16.54 -17.11 -11.46
CA ILE A 464 16.07 -18.48 -11.15
C ILE A 464 16.88 -19.07 -10.00
N GLU A 465 18.21 -18.88 -10.00
CA GLU A 465 19.07 -19.30 -8.90
C GLU A 465 18.66 -18.60 -7.60
N ARG A 466 18.44 -17.27 -7.63
CA ARG A 466 17.96 -16.49 -6.48
C ARG A 466 16.60 -16.98 -5.96
N ALA A 467 15.67 -17.30 -6.86
CA ALA A 467 14.35 -17.85 -6.51
C ALA A 467 14.40 -19.29 -5.96
N ALA A 468 15.53 -19.99 -6.10
CA ALA A 468 15.76 -21.29 -5.47
C ALA A 468 16.38 -21.19 -4.06
N LEU A 469 16.90 -20.01 -3.69
CA LEU A 469 17.64 -19.80 -2.44
C LEU A 469 16.74 -19.25 -1.33
N LYS A 470 16.30 -20.11 -0.42
CA LYS A 470 15.50 -19.70 0.76
C LYS A 470 16.16 -18.57 1.55
N SER A 471 17.46 -18.65 1.79
CA SER A 471 18.20 -17.63 2.56
C SER A 471 18.19 -16.24 1.92
N GLU A 472 17.98 -16.17 0.61
CA GLU A 472 17.86 -14.91 -0.10
C GLU A 472 16.45 -14.32 0.04
N LEU A 473 15.42 -15.16 -0.10
CA LEU A 473 14.03 -14.75 0.09
C LEU A 473 13.73 -14.36 1.55
N ASP A 474 14.31 -15.10 2.52
CA ASP A 474 14.24 -14.74 3.95
C ASP A 474 14.92 -13.38 4.23
N ARG A 475 16.05 -13.09 3.55
CA ARG A 475 16.75 -11.81 3.71
C ARG A 475 15.93 -10.67 3.16
N TYR A 476 15.34 -10.83 1.98
CA TYR A 476 14.45 -9.85 1.38
C TYR A 476 13.27 -9.52 2.32
N GLN A 477 12.62 -10.53 2.89
CA GLN A 477 11.55 -10.35 3.86
C GLN A 477 12.03 -9.60 5.12
N SER A 478 13.22 -9.93 5.61
CA SER A 478 13.83 -9.22 6.74
C SER A 478 14.14 -7.75 6.42
N ASP A 479 14.60 -7.48 5.19
CA ASP A 479 14.90 -6.13 4.72
C ASP A 479 13.61 -5.29 4.64
N LEU A 480 12.50 -5.85 4.14
CA LEU A 480 11.19 -5.18 4.13
C LEU A 480 10.74 -4.77 5.54
N GLN A 481 10.82 -5.69 6.50
CA GLN A 481 10.50 -5.39 7.91
C GLN A 481 11.42 -4.32 8.51
N SER A 482 12.71 -4.36 8.17
CA SER A 482 13.68 -3.35 8.59
C SER A 482 13.36 -1.97 8.02
N ASN A 483 12.95 -1.88 6.76
CA ASN A 483 12.58 -0.61 6.12
C ASN A 483 11.34 0.00 6.78
N ALA A 484 10.30 -0.82 7.06
CA ALA A 484 9.12 -0.38 7.78
C ALA A 484 9.48 0.20 9.18
N LYS A 485 10.41 -0.45 9.89
CA LYS A 485 10.95 0.08 11.16
C LYS A 485 11.69 1.40 10.99
N GLN A 486 12.48 1.55 9.93
CA GLN A 486 13.22 2.78 9.65
C GLN A 486 12.28 3.95 9.33
N ASP A 487 11.22 3.71 8.55
CA ASP A 487 10.22 4.73 8.24
C ASP A 487 9.45 5.18 9.49
N LEU A 488 9.12 4.24 10.38
CA LEU A 488 8.56 4.57 11.69
C LEU A 488 9.53 5.40 12.54
N GLN A 489 10.82 5.04 12.56
CA GLN A 489 11.84 5.79 13.30
C GLN A 489 11.97 7.22 12.76
N ARG A 490 11.98 7.39 11.44
CA ARG A 490 11.99 8.71 10.78
C ARG A 490 10.76 9.51 11.17
N PHE A 491 9.57 8.92 11.07
CA PHE A 491 8.33 9.57 11.49
C PHE A 491 8.38 10.04 12.96
N SER A 492 8.87 9.19 13.87
CA SER A 492 9.01 9.53 15.28
C SER A 492 10.06 10.63 15.53
N GLN A 493 11.16 10.64 14.77
CA GLN A 493 12.20 11.67 14.85
C GLN A 493 11.68 13.01 14.33
N ASP A 494 11.01 13.02 13.17
CA ASP A 494 10.41 14.22 12.58
C ASP A 494 9.32 14.80 13.48
N SER A 495 8.50 13.94 14.10
CA SER A 495 7.56 14.32 15.14
C SER A 495 8.27 15.05 16.29
N SER A 496 9.32 14.45 16.84
CA SER A 496 10.04 15.02 17.99
C SER A 496 10.72 16.34 17.64
N ASN A 497 11.36 16.41 16.47
CA ASN A 497 12.01 17.61 15.96
C ASN A 497 11.01 18.76 15.76
N PHE A 498 9.86 18.47 15.13
CA PHE A 498 8.80 19.45 14.92
C PHE A 498 8.29 20.01 16.26
N LEU A 499 8.01 19.14 17.24
CA LEU A 499 7.55 19.56 18.56
C LEU A 499 8.60 20.45 19.24
N ASN A 500 9.87 20.06 19.24
CA ASN A 500 10.95 20.87 19.83
C ASN A 500 11.06 22.25 19.17
N VAL A 501 11.05 22.32 17.83
CA VAL A 501 11.09 23.59 17.09
C VAL A 501 9.89 24.47 17.44
N PHE A 502 8.70 23.90 17.46
CA PHE A 502 7.46 24.65 17.71
C PHE A 502 7.37 25.16 19.16
N PHE A 503 7.68 24.32 20.15
CA PHE A 503 7.50 24.63 21.57
C PHE A 503 8.65 25.41 22.21
N GLU A 504 9.88 25.28 21.72
CA GLU A 504 11.02 26.02 22.25
C GLU A 504 11.20 27.39 21.60
N SER A 505 10.41 27.70 20.56
CA SER A 505 10.46 29.00 19.90
C SER A 505 9.86 30.11 20.78
N THR A 506 10.58 31.22 20.87
CA THR A 506 10.21 32.38 21.72
C THR A 506 9.72 33.59 20.93
N SER A 507 9.85 33.59 19.60
CA SER A 507 9.43 34.67 18.67
C SER A 507 9.37 34.21 17.20
N LEU A 508 8.84 35.02 16.25
CA LEU A 508 8.86 34.71 14.79
C LEU A 508 10.28 34.57 14.27
N ALA A 509 11.16 35.46 14.71
CA ALA A 509 12.55 35.45 14.26
C ALA A 509 13.25 34.18 14.75
N ASP A 510 12.97 33.74 15.99
CA ASP A 510 13.51 32.51 16.57
C ASP A 510 12.90 31.25 15.93
N LEU A 511 11.58 31.21 15.74
CA LEU A 511 10.90 30.12 15.01
C LEU A 511 11.38 30.04 13.56
N TRP A 512 11.47 31.17 12.86
CA TRP A 512 11.98 31.26 11.50
C TRP A 512 13.44 30.85 11.41
N ALA A 513 14.29 31.28 12.34
CA ALA A 513 15.69 30.87 12.41
C ALA A 513 15.84 29.36 12.66
N ARG A 514 15.01 28.79 13.53
CA ARG A 514 15.00 27.35 13.84
C ARG A 514 14.46 26.50 12.69
N VAL A 515 13.43 26.97 11.98
CA VAL A 515 12.83 26.27 10.83
C VAL A 515 13.72 26.36 9.59
N THR A 516 14.36 27.52 9.34
CA THR A 516 15.15 27.76 8.12
C THR A 516 16.65 27.57 8.29
N GLY A 517 17.13 27.35 9.53
CA GLY A 517 18.55 27.22 9.85
C GLY A 517 19.37 28.48 9.60
N LYS A 518 18.73 29.65 9.53
CA LYS A 518 19.34 30.95 9.18
C LYS A 518 19.32 31.97 10.31
#